data_AF-A0A1I3LRN7-F1
#
_entry.id   AF-A0A1I3LRN7-F1
#
_cell.length_a   1.000
_cell.length_b   1.000
_cell.length_c   1.000
_cell.angle_alpha   90.00
_cell.angle_beta   90.00
_cell.angle_gamma   90.00
#
_symmetry.space_group_name_H-M   'P 1'
#
loop_
_entity.id
_entity.type
_entity.pdbx_description
1 polymer ?
#
loop_
_entity_poly.entity_id
_entity_poly.type
_entity_poly.pdbx_seq_one_letter_code
_entity_poly.pdbx_strand_id
1 'polypeptide(L)'
;MTWIIENEAFAGGDILLPALKALNKDVILWDDNFWNTEEYKSFPKDFIFHGSLGNLDKLWNKFPFHPGLTYNKVTFSYSTIDEYFHDYLLNKDCIFTFISEVLNKPDLLKELKTETIFARPDSPLKEFSGRILPSQNLTPAHFDYGFYHDDINLQIVLAPFKPIEKEYRFICVGNKIVTGCEYIADGRKAGRTVIPEDNEPAFIFAQKIADKEKIREIAYVIDVCFSDSKYYLVEMNPFSGADLYHCDAKIIIESIEEHIRKEKERDVFEESLKVEDVWHEDHRFENQILSRCHGTCFTYIMFEDGLYKVEVYLDCGTVDMAACRSFTSLDEAKEFSEKRMLRLDS
;
A
#
# COMPACT_ATOMS: atom_id res chain seq x y z
N MET A 1 9.04 -5.89 18.23
CA MET A 1 7.74 -5.65 17.56
C MET A 1 6.95 -6.94 17.67
N THR A 2 5.65 -6.88 18.00
CA THR A 2 4.82 -8.09 18.04
C THR A 2 4.20 -8.35 16.67
N TRP A 3 4.23 -9.60 16.23
CA TRP A 3 3.59 -10.03 15.00
C TRP A 3 2.31 -10.78 15.33
N ILE A 4 1.20 -10.46 14.66
CA ILE A 4 -0.06 -11.16 14.76
C ILE A 4 -0.29 -11.91 13.45
N ILE A 5 -0.30 -13.23 13.51
CA ILE A 5 -0.31 -14.11 12.34
C ILE A 5 -1.58 -14.95 12.32
N GLU A 6 -2.41 -14.77 11.30
CA GLU A 6 -3.54 -15.65 10.99
C GLU A 6 -3.07 -16.77 10.06
N ASN A 7 -2.45 -17.79 10.64
CA ASN A 7 -1.79 -18.87 9.89
C ASN A 7 -2.72 -19.59 8.89
N GLU A 8 -3.98 -19.77 9.27
CA GLU A 8 -4.97 -20.52 8.48
C GLU A 8 -5.55 -19.72 7.31
N ALA A 9 -5.22 -18.44 7.18
CA ALA A 9 -5.64 -17.62 6.03
C ALA A 9 -4.98 -18.09 4.71
N PHE A 10 -3.90 -18.88 4.79
CA PHE A 10 -3.10 -19.31 3.64
C PHE A 10 -3.07 -20.84 3.52
N ALA A 11 -3.25 -21.37 2.29
CA ALA A 11 -3.50 -22.78 2.03
C ALA A 11 -2.36 -23.76 2.43
N GLY A 12 -1.19 -23.24 2.83
CA GLY A 12 -0.05 -23.99 3.34
C GLY A 12 0.48 -23.49 4.69
N GLY A 13 -0.27 -22.62 5.37
CA GLY A 13 0.22 -21.84 6.50
C GLY A 13 1.01 -20.59 6.04
N ASP A 14 1.28 -19.72 7.00
CA ASP A 14 2.01 -18.49 6.76
C ASP A 14 3.53 -18.71 6.84
N ILE A 15 4.26 -18.37 5.78
CA ILE A 15 5.72 -18.55 5.74
C ILE A 15 6.48 -17.67 6.75
N LEU A 16 5.86 -16.59 7.24
CA LEU A 16 6.45 -15.73 8.25
C LEU A 16 6.50 -16.44 9.60
N LEU A 17 5.51 -17.27 9.93
CA LEU A 17 5.43 -17.92 11.24
C LEU A 17 6.68 -18.76 11.62
N PRO A 18 7.17 -19.69 10.79
CA PRO A 18 8.40 -20.42 11.11
C PRO A 18 9.63 -19.51 11.18
N ALA A 19 9.71 -18.47 10.33
CA ALA A 19 10.82 -17.53 10.34
C ALA A 19 10.84 -16.64 11.60
N LEU A 20 9.67 -16.12 12.01
CA LEU A 20 9.50 -15.35 13.25
C LEU A 20 9.92 -16.18 14.47
N LYS A 21 9.52 -17.45 14.53
CA LYS A 21 9.95 -18.38 15.58
C LYS A 21 11.47 -18.59 15.58
N ALA A 22 12.07 -18.83 14.40
CA ALA A 22 13.51 -19.02 14.27
C ALA A 22 14.31 -17.76 14.69
N LEU A 23 13.74 -16.58 14.49
CA LEU A 23 14.30 -15.29 14.89
C LEU A 23 13.99 -14.90 16.34
N ASN A 24 13.30 -15.76 17.11
CA ASN A 24 12.83 -15.49 18.48
C ASN A 24 12.03 -14.18 18.60
N LYS A 25 11.14 -13.92 17.64
CA LYS A 25 10.24 -12.76 17.66
C LYS A 25 8.99 -13.04 18.49
N ASP A 26 8.38 -11.98 19.01
CA ASP A 26 7.10 -12.06 19.71
C ASP A 26 5.98 -12.29 18.68
N VAL A 27 5.24 -13.40 18.83
CA VAL A 27 4.16 -13.78 17.92
C VAL A 27 2.89 -14.10 18.69
N ILE A 28 1.78 -13.52 18.24
CA ILE A 28 0.42 -13.91 18.62
C ILE A 28 -0.18 -14.63 17.42
N LEU A 29 -0.65 -15.86 17.61
CA LEU A 29 -1.44 -16.55 16.59
C LEU A 29 -2.87 -16.05 16.67
N TRP A 30 -3.40 -15.55 15.55
CA TRP A 30 -4.78 -15.11 15.48
C TRP A 30 -5.75 -16.29 15.59
N ASP A 31 -6.81 -16.11 16.37
CA ASP A 31 -7.96 -17.01 16.48
C ASP A 31 -9.23 -16.14 16.33
N ASP A 32 -10.13 -16.51 15.44
CA ASP A 32 -11.40 -15.80 15.24
C ASP A 32 -12.26 -15.75 16.51
N ASN A 33 -12.06 -16.68 17.46
CA ASN A 33 -12.73 -16.63 18.74
C ASN A 33 -12.34 -15.39 19.57
N PHE A 34 -11.23 -14.72 19.27
CA PHE A 34 -10.89 -13.42 19.86
C PHE A 34 -11.98 -12.38 19.65
N TRP A 35 -12.78 -12.48 18.58
CA TRP A 35 -13.94 -11.63 18.39
C TRP A 35 -14.99 -11.80 19.49
N ASN A 36 -15.18 -13.03 19.97
CA ASN A 36 -16.16 -13.37 21.00
C ASN A 36 -15.63 -13.09 22.41
N THR A 37 -14.34 -13.38 22.65
CA THR A 37 -13.71 -13.20 23.97
C THR A 37 -13.20 -11.78 24.19
N GLU A 38 -13.16 -10.98 23.13
CA GLU A 38 -12.58 -9.64 23.10
C GLU A 38 -11.08 -9.58 23.48
N GLU A 39 -10.38 -10.71 23.39
CA GLU A 39 -8.94 -10.80 23.70
C GLU A 39 -8.10 -9.86 22.85
N TYR A 40 -8.55 -9.52 21.63
CA TYR A 40 -7.90 -8.52 20.79
C TYR A 40 -7.68 -7.20 21.52
N LYS A 41 -8.57 -6.78 22.44
CA LYS A 41 -8.43 -5.53 23.20
C LYS A 41 -7.17 -5.47 24.07
N SER A 42 -6.58 -6.62 24.38
CA SER A 42 -5.35 -6.75 25.16
C SER A 42 -4.08 -6.77 24.32
N PHE A 43 -4.21 -6.74 22.98
CA PHE A 43 -3.06 -6.77 22.08
C PHE A 43 -2.17 -5.55 22.28
N PRO A 44 -0.84 -5.71 22.06
CA PRO A 44 0.07 -4.58 22.11
C PRO A 44 -0.36 -3.50 21.10
N LYS A 45 -0.09 -2.24 21.41
CA LYS A 45 -0.44 -1.12 20.51
C LYS A 45 0.37 -1.12 19.21
N ASP A 46 1.60 -1.60 19.29
CA ASP A 46 2.53 -1.67 18.16
C ASP A 46 2.63 -3.13 17.69
N PHE A 47 1.94 -3.43 16.60
CA PHE A 47 1.96 -4.77 16.02
C PHE A 47 1.86 -4.74 14.50
N ILE A 48 2.37 -5.81 13.89
CA ILE A 48 2.20 -6.08 12.46
C ILE A 48 1.23 -7.24 12.33
N PHE A 49 0.18 -7.06 11.54
CA PHE A 49 -0.79 -8.11 11.23
C PHE A 49 -0.51 -8.70 9.85
N HIS A 50 -0.54 -10.03 9.75
CA HIS A 50 -0.52 -10.74 8.47
C HIS A 50 -1.53 -11.91 8.52
N GLY A 51 -2.52 -11.89 7.62
CA GLY A 51 -3.72 -12.70 7.71
C GLY A 51 -4.81 -12.29 6.72
N SER A 52 -6.08 -12.53 7.06
CA SER A 52 -7.19 -12.13 6.21
C SER A 52 -7.43 -10.62 6.25
N LEU A 53 -7.63 -10.00 5.08
CA LEU A 53 -7.96 -8.56 5.01
C LEU A 53 -9.31 -8.25 5.68
N GLY A 54 -10.23 -9.22 5.76
CA GLY A 54 -11.50 -9.06 6.47
C GLY A 54 -11.33 -8.90 7.98
N ASN A 55 -10.45 -9.67 8.62
CA ASN A 55 -10.14 -9.49 10.04
C ASN A 55 -9.37 -8.20 10.29
N LEU A 56 -8.43 -7.86 9.40
CA LEU A 56 -7.70 -6.60 9.47
C LEU A 56 -8.61 -5.38 9.35
N ASP A 57 -9.56 -5.38 8.42
CA ASP A 57 -10.55 -4.30 8.25
C ASP A 57 -11.42 -4.13 9.52
N LYS A 58 -11.83 -5.24 10.15
CA LYS A 58 -12.55 -5.20 11.44
C LYS A 58 -11.68 -4.65 12.57
N LEU A 59 -10.41 -5.04 12.65
CA LEU A 59 -9.46 -4.52 13.63
C LEU A 59 -9.28 -3.01 13.43
N TRP A 60 -9.04 -2.59 12.19
CA TRP A 60 -8.86 -1.19 11.81
C TRP A 60 -10.02 -0.31 12.29
N ASN A 61 -11.26 -0.77 12.12
CA ASN A 61 -12.45 -0.04 12.55
C ASN A 61 -12.68 -0.01 14.07
N LYS A 62 -11.94 -0.81 14.85
CA LYS A 62 -12.10 -0.93 16.31
C LYS A 62 -10.94 -0.35 17.12
N PHE A 63 -9.75 -0.24 16.54
CA PHE A 63 -8.57 0.29 17.23
C PHE A 63 -8.36 1.78 16.90
N PRO A 64 -8.20 2.65 17.92
CA PRO A 64 -7.99 4.09 17.73
C PRO A 64 -6.54 4.47 17.38
N PHE A 65 -5.63 3.50 17.17
CA PHE A 65 -4.20 3.76 17.02
C PHE A 65 -3.59 2.89 15.90
N HIS A 66 -2.62 3.46 15.19
CA HIS A 66 -1.88 2.80 14.10
C HIS A 66 -0.39 3.05 14.27
N PRO A 67 0.39 1.99 14.54
CA PRO A 67 1.58 1.78 13.72
C PRO A 67 1.87 0.30 13.47
N GLY A 68 2.11 -0.04 12.19
CA GLY A 68 2.50 -1.39 11.73
C GLY A 68 1.44 -2.14 10.91
N LEU A 69 0.23 -1.59 10.78
CA LEU A 69 -0.84 -2.17 9.96
C LEU A 69 -0.71 -1.69 8.51
N THR A 70 -0.21 -2.55 7.64
CA THR A 70 -0.13 -2.33 6.19
C THR A 70 -1.48 -2.57 5.54
N TYR A 71 -2.42 -1.65 5.73
CA TYR A 71 -3.75 -1.73 5.14
C TYR A 71 -4.35 -0.35 4.90
N ASN A 72 -4.35 0.03 3.63
CA ASN A 72 -5.12 1.16 3.13
C ASN A 72 -5.96 0.70 1.96
N LYS A 73 -7.25 0.50 2.23
CA LYS A 73 -8.22 -0.02 1.27
C LYS A 73 -8.34 0.85 0.02
N VAL A 74 -8.16 2.17 0.17
CA VAL A 74 -8.23 3.13 -0.95
C VAL A 74 -6.97 3.04 -1.80
N THR A 75 -5.79 3.03 -1.17
CA THR A 75 -4.51 3.02 -1.88
C THR A 75 -4.34 1.80 -2.79
N PHE A 76 -4.88 0.64 -2.41
CA PHE A 76 -4.78 -0.60 -3.19
C PHE A 76 -5.99 -0.92 -4.05
N SER A 77 -6.96 -0.01 -4.21
CA SER A 77 -7.99 -0.21 -5.23
C SER A 77 -7.35 -0.16 -6.63
N TYR A 78 -7.82 -0.97 -7.56
CA TYR A 78 -7.26 -1.00 -8.91
C TYR A 78 -7.39 0.36 -9.59
N SER A 79 -8.49 1.09 -9.35
CA SER A 79 -8.72 2.47 -9.80
C SER A 79 -7.62 3.44 -9.35
N THR A 80 -7.22 3.38 -8.08
CA THR A 80 -6.11 4.20 -7.56
C THR A 80 -4.77 3.79 -8.16
N ILE A 81 -4.54 2.47 -8.31
CA ILE A 81 -3.33 1.95 -8.95
C ILE A 81 -3.26 2.36 -10.43
N ASP A 82 -4.38 2.37 -11.15
CA ASP A 82 -4.47 2.86 -12.53
C ASP A 82 -4.12 4.34 -12.61
N GLU A 83 -4.67 5.18 -11.72
CA GLU A 83 -4.32 6.60 -11.67
C GLU A 83 -2.81 6.84 -11.51
N TYR A 84 -2.14 6.05 -10.66
CA TYR A 84 -0.71 6.22 -10.38
C TYR A 84 0.22 5.55 -11.39
N PHE A 85 -0.21 4.44 -11.99
CA PHE A 85 0.67 3.53 -12.73
C PHE A 85 0.12 3.10 -14.09
N HIS A 86 -0.86 3.81 -14.65
CA HIS A 86 -1.53 3.49 -15.93
C HIS A 86 -0.59 2.94 -17.03
N ASP A 87 0.53 3.62 -17.27
CA ASP A 87 1.47 3.27 -18.34
C ASP A 87 2.20 1.93 -18.14
N TYR A 88 2.25 1.45 -16.90
CA TYR A 88 2.91 0.21 -16.51
C TYR A 88 1.95 -0.98 -16.44
N LEU A 89 0.63 -0.75 -16.39
CA LEU A 89 -0.35 -1.80 -16.18
C LEU A 89 -0.53 -2.70 -17.41
N LEU A 90 -0.64 -4.01 -17.17
CA LEU A 90 -0.99 -4.99 -18.20
C LEU A 90 -2.38 -4.68 -18.77
N ASN A 91 -3.34 -4.43 -17.87
CA ASN A 91 -4.76 -4.23 -18.15
C ASN A 91 -5.13 -2.74 -18.14
N LYS A 92 -4.30 -1.89 -18.74
CA LYS A 92 -4.57 -0.44 -18.83
C LYS A 92 -5.70 -0.06 -19.78
N ASP A 93 -6.03 -0.92 -20.72
CA ASP A 93 -7.18 -0.86 -21.62
C ASP A 93 -8.42 -1.50 -20.97
N CYS A 94 -8.72 -1.10 -19.74
CA CYS A 94 -9.85 -1.62 -18.98
C CYS A 94 -11.06 -0.68 -18.99
N ILE A 95 -12.19 -1.21 -18.55
CA ILE A 95 -13.38 -0.45 -18.18
C ILE A 95 -13.66 -0.64 -16.69
N PHE A 96 -13.95 0.46 -16.02
CA PHE A 96 -14.47 0.47 -14.65
C PHE A 96 -16.00 0.52 -14.72
N THR A 97 -16.67 -0.43 -14.06
CA THR A 97 -18.14 -0.54 -14.08
C THR A 97 -18.63 -1.33 -12.87
N PHE A 98 -19.90 -1.67 -12.83
CA PHE A 98 -20.53 -2.47 -11.80
C PHE A 98 -21.02 -3.81 -12.37
N ILE A 99 -21.07 -4.85 -11.54
CA ILE A 99 -21.64 -6.14 -11.96
C ILE A 99 -23.06 -5.94 -12.52
N SER A 100 -23.92 -5.21 -11.81
CA SER A 100 -25.28 -4.91 -12.23
C SER A 100 -25.36 -4.21 -13.57
N GLU A 101 -24.42 -3.31 -13.87
CA GLU A 101 -24.42 -2.57 -15.13
C GLU A 101 -24.05 -3.48 -16.30
N VAL A 102 -23.02 -4.32 -16.16
CA VAL A 102 -22.58 -5.25 -17.21
C VAL A 102 -23.67 -6.30 -17.52
N LEU A 103 -24.38 -6.77 -16.50
CA LEU A 103 -25.48 -7.72 -16.68
C LEU A 103 -26.69 -7.09 -17.38
N ASN A 104 -26.98 -5.81 -17.11
CA ASN A 104 -28.12 -5.10 -17.70
C ASN A 104 -27.81 -4.47 -19.07
N LYS A 105 -26.54 -4.18 -19.36
CA LYS A 105 -26.07 -3.57 -20.62
C LYS A 105 -24.87 -4.36 -21.19
N PRO A 106 -25.06 -5.59 -21.69
CA PRO A 106 -23.96 -6.41 -22.22
C PRO A 106 -23.18 -5.77 -23.37
N ASP A 107 -23.80 -4.82 -24.09
CA ASP A 107 -23.17 -4.07 -25.17
C ASP A 107 -21.95 -3.25 -24.74
N LEU A 108 -21.81 -2.92 -23.45
CA LEU A 108 -20.61 -2.28 -22.89
C LEU A 108 -19.34 -3.10 -23.16
N LEU A 109 -19.45 -4.42 -23.18
CA LEU A 109 -18.31 -5.32 -23.42
C LEU A 109 -17.77 -5.25 -24.85
N LYS A 110 -18.55 -4.73 -25.80
CA LYS A 110 -18.10 -4.53 -27.19
C LYS A 110 -16.93 -3.56 -27.29
N GLU A 111 -16.79 -2.65 -26.32
CA GLU A 111 -15.67 -1.69 -26.24
C GLU A 111 -14.32 -2.39 -26.07
N LEU A 112 -14.29 -3.55 -25.41
CA LEU A 112 -13.08 -4.34 -25.16
C LEU A 112 -12.62 -5.13 -26.40
N LYS A 113 -13.44 -5.22 -27.46
CA LYS A 113 -13.11 -5.85 -28.76
C LYS A 113 -12.49 -7.26 -28.63
N THR A 114 -13.04 -8.07 -27.73
CA THR A 114 -12.57 -9.42 -27.41
C THR A 114 -13.74 -10.37 -27.12
N GLU A 115 -13.53 -11.66 -27.36
CA GLU A 115 -14.46 -12.73 -26.97
C GLU A 115 -14.22 -13.21 -25.53
N THR A 116 -13.08 -12.82 -24.95
CA THR A 116 -12.65 -13.28 -23.62
C THR A 116 -12.08 -12.11 -22.84
N ILE A 117 -12.63 -11.91 -21.64
CA ILE A 117 -12.29 -10.82 -20.75
C ILE A 117 -11.63 -11.34 -19.49
N PHE A 118 -10.75 -10.54 -18.91
CA PHE A 118 -10.32 -10.67 -17.54
C PHE A 118 -11.21 -9.78 -16.66
N ALA A 119 -11.72 -10.33 -15.57
CA ALA A 119 -12.55 -9.63 -14.60
C ALA A 119 -11.95 -9.73 -13.21
N ARG A 120 -11.95 -8.61 -12.47
CA ARG A 120 -11.56 -8.54 -11.05
C ARG A 120 -12.40 -7.50 -10.31
N PRO A 121 -12.51 -7.58 -8.98
CA PRO A 121 -12.98 -6.46 -8.18
C PRO A 121 -12.02 -5.26 -8.32
N ASP A 122 -12.58 -4.05 -8.18
CA ASP A 122 -11.77 -2.85 -7.98
C ASP A 122 -11.13 -2.84 -6.58
N SER A 123 -11.87 -3.36 -5.60
CA SER A 123 -11.47 -3.45 -4.19
C SER A 123 -10.31 -4.44 -3.97
N PRO A 124 -9.37 -4.14 -3.05
CA PRO A 124 -8.30 -5.07 -2.68
C PRO A 124 -8.78 -6.24 -1.81
N LEU A 125 -10.05 -6.24 -1.37
CA LEU A 125 -10.59 -7.29 -0.50
C LEU A 125 -10.89 -8.61 -1.21
N LYS A 126 -10.78 -8.64 -2.55
CA LYS A 126 -10.93 -9.85 -3.36
C LYS A 126 -12.27 -10.54 -3.11
N GLU A 127 -13.37 -9.78 -3.19
CA GLU A 127 -14.75 -10.28 -3.10
C GLU A 127 -14.99 -11.46 -4.06
N PHE A 128 -14.27 -11.47 -5.18
CA PHE A 128 -13.98 -12.67 -5.95
C PHE A 128 -12.54 -12.64 -6.49
N SER A 129 -11.98 -13.81 -6.78
CA SER A 129 -10.64 -13.90 -7.41
C SER A 129 -10.68 -13.47 -8.88
N GLY A 130 -9.70 -12.68 -9.30
CA GLY A 130 -9.52 -12.30 -10.71
C GLY A 130 -9.54 -13.51 -11.63
N ARG A 131 -10.29 -13.43 -12.73
CA ARG A 131 -10.60 -14.61 -13.56
C ARG A 131 -10.88 -14.26 -15.00
N ILE A 132 -10.83 -15.29 -15.85
CA ILE A 132 -11.15 -15.21 -17.27
C ILE A 132 -12.63 -15.57 -17.45
N LEU A 133 -13.38 -14.70 -18.14
CA LEU A 133 -14.80 -14.88 -18.43
C LEU A 133 -15.08 -14.73 -19.94
N PRO A 134 -16.16 -15.33 -20.45
CA PRO A 134 -16.65 -15.00 -21.79
C PRO A 134 -17.15 -13.55 -21.84
N SER A 135 -17.05 -12.88 -22.98
CA SER A 135 -17.62 -11.54 -23.16
C SER A 135 -19.13 -11.52 -23.40
N GLN A 136 -19.80 -12.68 -23.34
CA GLN A 136 -21.23 -12.85 -23.58
C GLN A 136 -21.84 -13.81 -22.57
N ASN A 137 -23.16 -13.70 -22.36
CA ASN A 137 -23.94 -14.57 -21.48
C ASN A 137 -23.44 -14.61 -20.02
N LEU A 138 -22.92 -13.48 -19.54
CA LEU A 138 -22.53 -13.32 -18.14
C LEU A 138 -23.75 -13.44 -17.22
N THR A 139 -23.51 -13.96 -16.03
CA THR A 139 -24.50 -14.16 -14.96
C THR A 139 -23.87 -13.76 -13.64
N PRO A 140 -24.66 -13.46 -12.59
CA PRO A 140 -24.12 -13.14 -11.27
C PRO A 140 -23.12 -14.19 -10.75
N ALA A 141 -23.38 -15.47 -11.02
CA ALA A 141 -22.52 -16.57 -10.58
C ALA A 141 -21.09 -16.51 -11.14
N HIS A 142 -20.88 -15.89 -12.32
CA HIS A 142 -19.54 -15.70 -12.86
C HIS A 142 -18.66 -14.81 -11.95
N PHE A 143 -19.29 -13.95 -11.16
CA PHE A 143 -18.65 -13.04 -10.21
C PHE A 143 -18.72 -13.55 -8.76
N ASP A 144 -19.11 -14.81 -8.53
CA ASP A 144 -19.34 -15.39 -7.19
C ASP A 144 -20.42 -14.69 -6.33
N TYR A 145 -21.34 -13.96 -6.97
CA TYR A 145 -22.51 -13.39 -6.30
C TYR A 145 -23.39 -14.49 -5.68
N GLY A 146 -23.75 -14.30 -4.41
CA GLY A 146 -24.51 -15.28 -3.61
C GLY A 146 -23.65 -16.41 -3.04
N PHE A 147 -22.34 -16.39 -3.27
CA PHE A 147 -21.39 -17.35 -2.68
C PHE A 147 -20.36 -16.67 -1.78
N TYR A 148 -19.58 -15.72 -2.31
CA TYR A 148 -18.59 -14.97 -1.53
C TYR A 148 -19.04 -13.56 -1.16
N HIS A 149 -19.96 -12.97 -1.91
CA HIS A 149 -20.53 -11.66 -1.64
C HIS A 149 -21.97 -11.54 -2.16
N ASP A 150 -22.75 -10.63 -1.59
CA ASP A 150 -24.15 -10.38 -1.97
C ASP A 150 -24.36 -8.97 -2.58
N ASP A 151 -23.27 -8.29 -2.96
CA ASP A 151 -23.33 -6.96 -3.58
C ASP A 151 -23.35 -7.06 -5.12
N ILE A 152 -24.54 -6.88 -5.72
CA ILE A 152 -24.69 -6.85 -7.17
C ILE A 152 -24.20 -5.52 -7.78
N ASN A 153 -24.02 -4.49 -6.97
CA ASN A 153 -23.45 -3.21 -7.36
C ASN A 153 -21.98 -3.13 -6.95
N LEU A 154 -21.29 -4.26 -6.81
CA LEU A 154 -19.84 -4.29 -6.61
C LEU A 154 -19.14 -3.68 -7.84
N GLN A 155 -18.21 -2.76 -7.57
CA GLN A 155 -17.36 -2.17 -8.60
C GLN A 155 -16.32 -3.17 -9.08
N ILE A 156 -16.23 -3.32 -10.39
CA ILE A 156 -15.35 -4.27 -11.06
C ILE A 156 -14.55 -3.59 -12.17
N VAL A 157 -13.45 -4.25 -12.52
CA VAL A 157 -12.59 -3.90 -13.62
C VAL A 157 -12.62 -5.02 -14.64
N LEU A 158 -12.93 -4.68 -15.88
CA LEU A 158 -12.94 -5.61 -17.01
C LEU A 158 -11.90 -5.18 -18.03
N ALA A 159 -11.10 -6.11 -18.51
CA ALA A 159 -10.06 -5.85 -19.52
C ALA A 159 -10.03 -6.98 -20.56
N PRO A 160 -9.45 -6.76 -21.75
CA PRO A 160 -9.20 -7.86 -22.67
C PRO A 160 -8.25 -8.87 -22.06
N PHE A 161 -8.55 -10.17 -22.21
CA PHE A 161 -7.64 -11.20 -21.75
C PHE A 161 -6.29 -11.09 -22.48
N LYS A 162 -5.20 -11.10 -21.71
CA LYS A 162 -3.83 -11.08 -22.21
C LYS A 162 -3.09 -12.30 -21.66
N PRO A 163 -2.44 -13.10 -22.52
CA PRO A 163 -1.68 -14.25 -22.04
C PRO A 163 -0.46 -13.77 -21.25
N ILE A 164 -0.22 -14.42 -20.12
CA ILE A 164 0.95 -14.18 -19.29
C ILE A 164 1.92 -15.35 -19.45
N GLU A 165 3.19 -15.03 -19.72
CA GLU A 165 4.24 -16.03 -19.89
C GLU A 165 4.90 -16.40 -18.56
N LYS A 166 5.08 -15.40 -17.68
CA LYS A 166 5.63 -15.55 -16.33
C LYS A 166 5.03 -14.53 -15.38
N GLU A 167 4.86 -14.92 -14.12
CA GLU A 167 4.47 -14.02 -13.04
C GLU A 167 5.49 -14.05 -11.91
N TYR A 168 5.64 -12.89 -11.29
CA TYR A 168 6.54 -12.63 -10.18
C TYR A 168 5.80 -11.84 -9.13
N ARG A 169 6.04 -12.18 -7.87
CA ARG A 169 5.58 -11.43 -6.71
C ARG A 169 6.78 -10.81 -6.03
N PHE A 170 6.74 -9.52 -5.77
CA PHE A 170 7.79 -8.79 -5.07
C PHE A 170 7.26 -8.13 -3.81
N ILE A 171 8.08 -8.14 -2.75
CA ILE A 171 7.80 -7.45 -1.50
C ILE A 171 8.54 -6.13 -1.51
N CYS A 172 7.79 -5.04 -1.40
CA CYS A 172 8.31 -3.71 -1.23
C CYS A 172 8.26 -3.33 0.26
N VAL A 173 9.34 -2.76 0.79
CA VAL A 173 9.41 -2.16 2.13
C VAL A 173 10.04 -0.79 2.00
N GLY A 174 9.31 0.27 2.38
CA GLY A 174 9.79 1.65 2.28
C GLY A 174 10.30 2.02 0.87
N ASN A 175 9.49 1.75 -0.16
CA ASN A 175 9.81 1.97 -1.59
C ASN A 175 11.00 1.15 -2.14
N LYS A 176 11.49 0.16 -1.38
CA LYS A 176 12.56 -0.73 -1.84
C LYS A 176 12.05 -2.16 -1.97
N ILE A 177 12.30 -2.80 -3.12
CA ILE A 177 12.07 -4.23 -3.26
C ILE A 177 13.12 -4.98 -2.45
N VAL A 178 12.68 -5.85 -1.54
CA VAL A 178 13.58 -6.58 -0.63
C VAL A 178 13.74 -8.05 -1.00
N THR A 179 12.68 -8.67 -1.53
CA THR A 179 12.69 -10.04 -2.06
C THR A 179 11.53 -10.21 -3.02
N GLY A 180 11.55 -11.28 -3.81
CA GLY A 180 10.39 -11.76 -4.54
C GLY A 180 10.47 -13.25 -4.83
N CYS A 181 9.56 -13.74 -5.65
CA CYS A 181 9.63 -15.07 -6.25
C CYS A 181 8.83 -15.13 -7.54
N GLU A 182 9.22 -16.04 -8.43
CA GLU A 182 8.35 -16.49 -9.52
C GLU A 182 7.17 -17.27 -8.93
N TYR A 183 5.99 -17.20 -9.55
CA TYR A 183 4.88 -18.10 -9.22
C TYR A 183 4.00 -18.40 -10.42
N ILE A 184 3.26 -19.50 -10.35
CA ILE A 184 2.23 -19.86 -11.32
C ILE A 184 0.88 -19.62 -10.65
N ALA A 185 0.12 -18.65 -11.16
CA ALA A 185 -1.21 -18.33 -10.66
C ALA A 185 -2.13 -19.56 -10.66
N ASP A 186 -2.11 -20.32 -11.77
CA ASP A 186 -2.85 -21.57 -11.90
C ASP A 186 -2.24 -22.67 -11.01
N GLY A 187 -2.90 -22.92 -9.88
CA GLY A 187 -2.47 -23.86 -8.85
C GLY A 187 -1.58 -23.28 -7.75
N ARG A 188 -1.38 -21.94 -7.70
CA ARG A 188 -0.64 -21.24 -6.64
C ARG A 188 0.72 -21.87 -6.34
N LYS A 189 1.45 -22.26 -7.38
CA LYS A 189 2.75 -22.93 -7.23
C LYS A 189 3.85 -21.89 -7.20
N ALA A 190 4.51 -21.79 -6.06
CA ALA A 190 5.67 -20.95 -5.91
C ALA A 190 6.87 -21.53 -6.71
N GLY A 191 7.57 -20.65 -7.40
CA GLY A 191 8.77 -20.92 -8.17
C GLY A 191 10.03 -20.57 -7.40
N ARG A 192 11.03 -20.08 -8.13
CA ARG A 192 12.33 -19.68 -7.60
C ARG A 192 12.22 -18.36 -6.82
N THR A 193 12.83 -18.30 -5.64
CA THR A 193 13.04 -17.04 -4.91
C THR A 193 13.95 -16.11 -5.71
N VAL A 194 13.62 -14.82 -5.71
CA VAL A 194 14.38 -13.76 -6.36
C VAL A 194 14.85 -12.77 -5.30
N ILE A 195 16.14 -12.51 -5.26
CA ILE A 195 16.75 -11.52 -4.36
C ILE A 195 17.48 -10.43 -5.16
N PRO A 196 17.80 -9.27 -4.57
CA PRO A 196 18.41 -8.15 -5.29
C PRO A 196 19.68 -8.54 -6.07
N GLU A 197 20.47 -9.48 -5.55
CA GLU A 197 21.73 -9.93 -6.13
C GLU A 197 21.57 -10.72 -7.43
N ASP A 198 20.37 -11.24 -7.73
CA ASP A 198 20.11 -12.06 -8.91
C ASP A 198 20.12 -11.25 -10.22
N ASN A 199 20.00 -9.92 -10.15
CA ASN A 199 19.82 -9.03 -11.31
C ASN A 199 18.65 -9.46 -12.23
N GLU A 200 17.59 -10.02 -11.65
CA GLU A 200 16.39 -10.45 -12.37
C GLU A 200 15.70 -9.22 -13.02
N PRO A 201 15.42 -9.22 -14.33
CA PRO A 201 14.80 -8.06 -14.98
C PRO A 201 13.41 -7.71 -14.41
N ALA A 202 12.64 -8.70 -13.95
CA ALA A 202 11.37 -8.47 -13.26
C ALA A 202 11.57 -7.69 -11.94
N PHE A 203 12.64 -7.99 -11.19
CA PHE A 203 13.00 -7.26 -9.97
C PHE A 203 13.33 -5.80 -10.27
N ILE A 204 14.14 -5.55 -11.29
CA ILE A 204 14.52 -4.19 -11.72
C ILE A 204 13.27 -3.41 -12.15
N PHE A 205 12.36 -4.06 -12.88
CA PHE A 205 11.09 -3.45 -13.24
C PHE A 205 10.24 -3.12 -12.00
N ALA A 206 10.12 -4.04 -11.04
CA ALA A 206 9.39 -3.81 -9.80
C ALA A 206 9.99 -2.65 -8.97
N GLN A 207 11.33 -2.56 -8.89
CA GLN A 207 12.00 -1.44 -8.23
C GLN A 207 11.70 -0.11 -8.92
N LYS A 208 11.71 -0.07 -10.26
CA LYS A 208 11.32 1.13 -11.02
C LYS A 208 9.89 1.59 -10.71
N ILE A 209 8.98 0.66 -10.43
CA ILE A 209 7.62 0.99 -9.99
C ILE A 209 7.64 1.57 -8.57
N ALA A 210 8.37 0.94 -7.65
CA ALA A 210 8.49 1.39 -6.26
C ALA A 210 9.14 2.79 -6.16
N ASP A 211 10.13 3.09 -6.99
CA ASP A 211 10.82 4.39 -7.09
C ASP A 211 9.90 5.56 -7.49
N LYS A 212 8.63 5.31 -7.85
CA LYS A 212 7.64 6.37 -8.08
C LYS A 212 7.07 6.95 -6.79
N GLU A 213 7.26 6.27 -5.66
CA GLU A 213 6.89 6.73 -4.32
C GLU A 213 5.41 7.17 -4.20
N LYS A 214 4.53 6.53 -4.97
CA LYS A 214 3.08 6.82 -4.94
C LYS A 214 2.36 6.08 -3.82
N ILE A 215 2.94 5.00 -3.32
CA ILE A 215 2.40 4.18 -2.23
C ILE A 215 3.16 4.54 -0.95
N ARG A 216 2.44 4.85 0.14
CA ARG A 216 3.02 5.29 1.43
C ARG A 216 2.94 4.24 2.53
N GLU A 217 2.68 3.00 2.17
CA GLU A 217 2.58 1.89 3.10
C GLU A 217 3.97 1.36 3.46
N ILE A 218 4.16 0.97 4.73
CA ILE A 218 5.43 0.42 5.24
C ILE A 218 5.90 -0.75 4.37
N ALA A 219 4.98 -1.67 4.09
CA ALA A 219 5.21 -2.79 3.19
C ALA A 219 3.97 -3.08 2.35
N TYR A 220 4.23 -3.53 1.12
CA TYR A 220 3.20 -3.92 0.18
C TYR A 220 3.77 -4.86 -0.86
N VAL A 221 2.87 -5.46 -1.64
CA VAL A 221 3.23 -6.43 -2.67
C VAL A 221 3.04 -5.83 -4.06
N ILE A 222 4.00 -6.09 -4.94
CA ILE A 222 3.94 -5.74 -6.37
C ILE A 222 3.98 -7.04 -7.17
N ASP A 223 2.90 -7.32 -7.90
CA ASP A 223 2.82 -8.43 -8.83
C ASP A 223 3.17 -7.96 -10.24
N VAL A 224 4.19 -8.56 -10.82
CA VAL A 224 4.75 -8.23 -12.14
C VAL A 224 4.61 -9.44 -13.05
N CYS A 225 4.24 -9.22 -14.30
CA CYS A 225 4.25 -10.29 -15.29
C CYS A 225 5.14 -9.97 -16.47
N PHE A 226 5.57 -11.02 -17.17
CA PHE A 226 6.13 -10.94 -18.51
C PHE A 226 5.07 -11.38 -19.53
N SER A 227 4.79 -10.52 -20.50
CA SER A 227 3.82 -10.75 -21.58
C SER A 227 4.25 -9.96 -22.81
N ASP A 228 4.08 -10.51 -24.02
CA ASP A 228 4.39 -9.83 -25.28
C ASP A 228 5.79 -9.15 -25.26
N SER A 229 6.80 -9.92 -24.82
CA SER A 229 8.19 -9.48 -24.71
C SER A 229 8.47 -8.30 -23.77
N LYS A 230 7.55 -7.97 -22.85
CA LYS A 230 7.67 -6.83 -21.93
C LYS A 230 7.19 -7.17 -20.52
N TYR A 231 7.66 -6.39 -19.55
CA TYR A 231 7.18 -6.45 -18.17
C TYR A 231 6.04 -5.46 -17.94
N TYR A 232 5.04 -5.91 -17.17
CA TYR A 232 3.89 -5.12 -16.78
C TYR A 232 3.60 -5.29 -15.29
N LEU A 233 3.02 -4.26 -14.70
CA LEU A 233 2.36 -4.32 -13.40
C LEU A 233 1.00 -5.04 -13.58
N VAL A 234 0.73 -6.04 -12.75
CA VAL A 234 -0.54 -6.78 -12.76
C VAL A 234 -1.43 -6.31 -11.63
N GLU A 235 -0.87 -6.24 -10.42
CA GLU A 235 -1.59 -5.93 -9.21
C GLU A 235 -0.61 -5.35 -8.17
N MET A 236 -1.13 -4.49 -7.31
CA MET A 236 -0.51 -4.20 -6.01
C MET A 236 -1.45 -4.65 -4.91
N ASN A 237 -0.91 -5.27 -3.86
CA ASN A 237 -1.70 -5.76 -2.74
C ASN A 237 -1.19 -5.19 -1.41
N PRO A 238 -2.08 -4.98 -0.42
CA PRO A 238 -1.66 -4.77 0.95
C PRO A 238 -0.81 -5.97 1.41
N PHE A 239 0.32 -5.71 2.08
CA PHE A 239 1.18 -6.77 2.58
C PHE A 239 0.42 -7.70 3.52
N SER A 240 -0.37 -7.16 4.45
CA SER A 240 -1.07 -7.91 5.48
C SER A 240 -2.01 -9.01 4.98
N GLY A 241 -2.42 -9.00 3.70
CA GLY A 241 -3.33 -10.01 3.15
C GLY A 241 -2.80 -10.74 1.93
N ALA A 242 -1.52 -10.60 1.64
CA ALA A 242 -0.91 -11.21 0.48
C ALA A 242 -0.31 -12.57 0.83
N ASP A 243 -0.53 -13.57 -0.03
CA ASP A 243 0.26 -14.80 0.02
C ASP A 243 1.71 -14.45 -0.37
N LEU A 244 2.70 -14.90 0.41
CA LEU A 244 4.10 -14.54 0.19
C LEU A 244 4.87 -15.64 -0.56
N TYR A 245 4.23 -16.78 -0.87
CA TYR A 245 4.80 -17.86 -1.68
C TYR A 245 6.20 -18.29 -1.19
N HIS A 246 7.22 -18.20 -2.06
CA HIS A 246 8.62 -18.53 -1.74
C HIS A 246 9.48 -17.26 -1.55
N CYS A 247 8.88 -16.11 -1.26
CA CYS A 247 9.66 -14.94 -0.87
C CYS A 247 10.45 -15.24 0.42
N ASP A 248 11.63 -14.64 0.57
CA ASP A 248 12.46 -14.89 1.75
C ASP A 248 11.85 -14.21 2.99
N ALA A 249 11.18 -15.01 3.82
CA ALA A 249 10.51 -14.55 5.04
C ALA A 249 11.46 -13.83 6.01
N LYS A 250 12.73 -14.26 6.11
CA LYS A 250 13.70 -13.62 7.01
C LYS A 250 14.01 -12.20 6.53
N ILE A 251 14.29 -12.04 5.23
CA ILE A 251 14.55 -10.72 4.63
C ILE A 251 13.35 -9.79 4.81
N ILE A 252 12.13 -10.29 4.64
CA ILE A 252 10.89 -9.52 4.85
C ILE A 252 10.81 -9.00 6.29
N ILE A 253 10.93 -9.89 7.27
CA ILE A 253 10.82 -9.55 8.70
C ILE A 253 11.89 -8.52 9.09
N GLU A 254 13.15 -8.78 8.74
CA GLU A 254 14.27 -7.90 9.08
C GLU A 254 14.11 -6.53 8.41
N SER A 255 13.66 -6.48 7.15
CA SER A 255 13.47 -5.22 6.42
C SER A 255 12.34 -4.38 7.01
N ILE A 256 11.19 -4.98 7.34
CA ILE A 256 10.05 -4.27 7.91
C ILE A 256 10.41 -3.72 9.29
N GLU A 257 11.00 -4.54 10.17
CA GLU A 257 11.37 -4.08 11.50
C GLU A 257 12.44 -2.99 11.47
N GLU A 258 13.42 -3.11 10.58
CA GLU A 258 14.46 -2.09 10.39
C GLU A 258 13.87 -0.77 9.87
N HIS A 259 12.93 -0.84 8.92
CA HIS A 259 12.24 0.36 8.42
C HIS A 259 11.46 1.06 9.54
N ILE A 260 10.67 0.30 10.32
CA ILE A 260 9.91 0.87 11.44
C ILE A 260 10.83 1.47 12.51
N ARG A 261 11.96 0.80 12.81
CA ARG A 261 12.96 1.33 13.75
C ARG A 261 13.49 2.69 13.30
N LYS A 262 13.84 2.83 12.01
CA LYS A 262 14.33 4.10 11.45
C LYS A 262 13.29 5.21 11.49
N GLU A 263 12.03 4.90 11.16
CA GLU A 263 10.94 5.88 11.24
C GLU A 263 10.75 6.36 12.68
N LYS A 264 10.76 5.45 13.67
CA LYS A 264 10.67 5.84 15.09
C LYS A 264 11.85 6.69 15.56
N GLU A 265 13.08 6.35 15.15
CA GLU A 265 14.27 7.14 15.47
C GLU A 265 14.21 8.54 14.86
N ARG A 266 13.68 8.64 13.64
CA ARG A 266 13.42 9.90 12.97
C ARG A 266 12.35 10.71 13.69
N ASP A 267 11.22 10.11 14.09
CA ASP A 267 10.17 10.79 14.83
C ASP A 267 10.69 11.37 16.16
N VAL A 268 11.48 10.59 16.91
CA VAL A 268 12.11 11.06 18.16
C VAL A 268 13.09 12.20 17.90
N PHE A 269 13.88 12.12 16.83
CA PHE A 269 14.77 13.20 16.44
C PHE A 269 13.98 14.47 16.07
N GLU A 270 12.92 14.35 15.28
CA GLU A 270 12.07 15.47 14.90
C GLU A 270 11.34 16.09 16.09
N GLU A 271 10.83 15.26 17.00
CA GLU A 271 10.24 15.72 18.25
C GLU A 271 11.27 16.43 19.12
N SER A 272 12.53 16.00 19.11
CA SER A 272 13.63 16.73 19.78
C SER A 272 13.94 18.07 19.13
N LEU A 273 13.75 18.22 17.81
CA LEU A 273 13.85 19.52 17.12
C LEU A 273 12.66 20.43 17.43
N LYS A 274 11.45 19.88 17.64
CA LYS A 274 10.27 20.67 18.07
C LYS A 274 10.46 21.38 19.42
N VAL A 275 11.42 20.94 20.24
CA VAL A 275 11.71 21.51 21.57
C VAL A 275 12.57 22.78 21.46
N GLU A 276 13.23 23.03 20.33
CA GLU A 276 14.01 24.24 20.11
C GLU A 276 13.24 25.20 19.18
N ASP A 277 12.84 26.36 19.68
CA ASP A 277 12.21 27.43 18.90
C ASP A 277 13.25 28.16 18.02
N VAL A 278 13.91 27.39 17.15
CA VAL A 278 14.99 27.84 16.26
C VAL A 278 14.75 27.33 14.84
N TRP A 279 15.39 27.98 13.88
CA TRP A 279 15.33 27.58 12.48
C TRP A 279 16.30 26.41 12.22
N HIS A 280 15.80 25.31 11.69
CA HIS A 280 16.61 24.15 11.30
C HIS A 280 16.71 24.04 9.78
N GLU A 281 17.89 23.74 9.26
CA GLU A 281 18.05 23.36 7.85
C GLU A 281 17.53 21.94 7.63
N ASP A 282 16.62 21.79 6.67
CA ASP A 282 15.88 20.54 6.46
C ASP A 282 16.26 19.88 5.13
N HIS A 283 17.17 18.91 5.18
CA HIS A 283 17.66 18.23 3.99
C HIS A 283 16.76 17.06 3.54
N ARG A 284 15.57 16.86 4.13
CA ARG A 284 14.69 15.70 3.86
C ARG A 284 13.99 15.75 2.51
N PHE A 285 13.90 16.93 1.88
CA PHE A 285 13.31 17.12 0.57
C PHE A 285 14.27 17.95 -0.26
N GLU A 286 14.50 17.57 -1.53
CA GLU A 286 15.48 18.25 -2.41
C GLU A 286 15.25 19.79 -2.52
N ASN A 287 14.06 20.28 -2.16
CA ASN A 287 13.65 21.68 -2.26
C ASN A 287 13.30 22.37 -0.92
N GLN A 288 13.35 21.66 0.23
CA GLN A 288 13.12 22.29 1.55
C GLN A 288 14.43 22.90 2.05
N ILE A 289 14.38 24.17 2.50
CA ILE A 289 15.56 24.86 3.02
C ILE A 289 15.48 24.95 4.54
N LEU A 290 14.32 25.30 5.11
CA LEU A 290 14.19 25.50 6.56
C LEU A 290 12.87 24.99 7.12
N SER A 291 12.91 24.53 8.37
CA SER A 291 11.72 24.29 9.19
C SER A 291 11.85 24.91 10.58
N ARG A 292 10.72 25.20 11.22
CA ARG A 292 10.63 25.70 12.61
C ARG A 292 9.31 25.27 13.24
N CYS A 293 9.33 25.02 14.55
CA CYS A 293 8.14 24.71 15.34
C CYS A 293 7.97 25.70 16.49
N HIS A 294 6.73 26.05 16.82
CA HIS A 294 6.37 26.90 17.95
C HIS A 294 5.00 26.47 18.49
N GLY A 295 4.98 25.92 19.71
CA GLY A 295 3.75 25.38 20.30
C GLY A 295 3.18 24.22 19.48
N THR A 296 1.92 24.33 19.07
CA THR A 296 1.25 23.38 18.16
C THR A 296 1.42 23.73 16.68
N CYS A 297 2.17 24.79 16.35
CA CYS A 297 2.38 25.22 14.97
C CYS A 297 3.74 24.75 14.45
N PHE A 298 3.79 24.41 13.16
CA PHE A 298 5.05 24.17 12.46
C PHE A 298 5.04 24.82 11.08
N THR A 299 6.21 25.20 10.59
CA THR A 299 6.37 25.86 9.30
C THR A 299 7.52 25.26 8.50
N TYR A 300 7.34 25.23 7.18
CA TYR A 300 8.39 24.90 6.22
C TYR A 300 8.61 26.08 5.28
N ILE A 301 9.87 26.34 4.94
CA ILE A 301 10.29 27.26 3.89
C ILE A 301 11.02 26.46 2.82
N MET A 302 10.42 26.42 1.63
CA MET A 302 10.96 25.79 0.43
C MET A 302 11.47 26.85 -0.54
N PHE A 303 12.47 26.54 -1.34
CA PHE A 303 12.86 27.40 -2.46
C PHE A 303 12.50 26.74 -3.78
N GLU A 304 11.49 27.30 -4.44
CA GLU A 304 10.89 26.77 -5.66
C GLU A 304 10.72 27.92 -6.66
N ASP A 305 11.13 27.69 -7.91
CA ASP A 305 10.97 28.66 -9.00
C ASP A 305 11.51 30.07 -8.71
N GLY A 306 12.60 30.16 -7.95
CA GLY A 306 13.24 31.43 -7.58
C GLY A 306 12.55 32.19 -6.43
N LEU A 307 11.59 31.57 -5.75
CA LEU A 307 10.85 32.14 -4.62
C LEU A 307 10.93 31.24 -3.39
N TYR A 308 10.82 31.85 -2.20
CA TYR A 308 10.70 31.16 -0.93
C TYR A 308 9.23 30.91 -0.60
N LYS A 309 8.77 29.68 -0.73
CA LYS A 309 7.41 29.26 -0.40
C LYS A 309 7.34 28.86 1.07
N VAL A 310 6.51 29.55 1.83
CA VAL A 310 6.21 29.25 3.22
C VAL A 310 4.92 28.46 3.30
N GLU A 311 4.95 27.36 4.03
CA GLU A 311 3.76 26.62 4.47
C GLU A 311 3.75 26.60 5.99
N VAL A 312 2.59 26.90 6.60
CA VAL A 312 2.38 26.88 8.04
C VAL A 312 1.25 25.91 8.33
N TYR A 313 1.48 25.03 9.29
CA TYR A 313 0.58 23.98 9.71
C TYR A 313 0.25 24.10 11.19
N LEU A 314 -0.92 23.61 11.55
CA LEU A 314 -1.37 23.47 12.93
C LEU A 314 -1.52 21.98 13.24
N ASP A 315 -0.90 21.53 14.32
CA ASP A 315 -1.02 20.19 14.86
C ASP A 315 -2.06 20.18 15.99
N CYS A 316 -3.31 19.91 15.61
CA CYS A 316 -4.45 19.81 16.54
C CYS A 316 -4.99 18.36 16.64
N GLY A 317 -4.13 17.36 16.41
CA GLY A 317 -4.50 15.95 16.30
C GLY A 317 -4.69 15.47 14.85
N THR A 318 -4.77 16.41 13.90
CA THR A 318 -4.60 16.22 12.45
C THR A 318 -3.70 17.36 11.93
N VAL A 319 -2.88 17.07 10.92
CA VAL A 319 -2.02 18.08 10.30
C VAL A 319 -2.82 18.90 9.29
N ASP A 320 -3.20 20.12 9.67
CA ASP A 320 -3.95 21.04 8.80
C ASP A 320 -3.07 22.22 8.35
N MET A 321 -3.08 22.51 7.05
CA MET A 321 -2.35 23.66 6.49
C MET A 321 -3.11 24.96 6.78
N ALA A 322 -2.54 25.81 7.64
CA ALA A 322 -3.12 27.06 8.14
C ALA A 322 -2.74 28.31 7.33
N ALA A 323 -1.64 28.27 6.58
CA ALA A 323 -1.26 29.30 5.62
C ALA A 323 -0.25 28.78 4.59
N CYS A 324 -0.30 29.33 3.38
CA CYS A 324 0.70 29.12 2.34
C CYS A 324 0.95 30.45 1.62
N ARG A 325 2.22 30.86 1.45
CA ARG A 325 2.59 32.12 0.78
C ARG A 325 4.02 32.12 0.27
N SER A 326 4.26 32.76 -0.88
CA SER A 326 5.61 32.88 -1.46
C SER A 326 6.22 34.26 -1.26
N PHE A 327 7.55 34.32 -1.15
CA PHE A 327 8.36 35.51 -0.88
C PHE A 327 9.59 35.56 -1.79
N THR A 328 10.10 36.76 -2.05
CA THR A 328 11.32 36.95 -2.84
C THR A 328 12.60 36.87 -2.02
N SER A 329 12.50 36.87 -0.69
CA SER A 329 13.63 36.76 0.22
C SER A 329 13.36 35.80 1.37
N LEU A 330 14.43 35.17 1.86
CA LEU A 330 14.37 34.25 2.99
C LEU A 330 13.96 34.96 4.29
N ASP A 331 14.40 36.20 4.48
CA ASP A 331 14.08 36.97 5.70
C ASP A 331 12.60 37.33 5.78
N GLU A 332 11.97 37.72 4.66
CA GLU A 332 10.52 37.97 4.61
C GLU A 332 9.72 36.68 4.86
N ALA A 333 10.19 35.55 4.33
CA ALA A 333 9.59 34.25 4.55
C ALA A 333 9.63 33.86 6.04
N LYS A 334 10.80 34.01 6.69
CA LYS A 334 10.97 33.77 8.13
C LYS A 334 10.08 34.68 8.99
N GLU A 335 10.05 35.97 8.69
CA GLU A 335 9.24 36.95 9.44
C GLU A 335 7.74 36.63 9.32
N PHE A 336 7.28 36.26 8.13
CA PHE A 336 5.89 35.85 7.92
C PHE A 336 5.55 34.58 8.71
N SER A 337 6.39 33.55 8.64
CA SER A 337 6.22 32.31 9.39
C SER A 337 6.08 32.58 10.89
N GLU A 338 7.03 33.32 11.48
CA GLU A 338 7.05 33.62 12.92
C GLU A 338 5.79 34.38 13.35
N LYS A 339 5.42 35.44 12.63
CA LYS A 339 4.19 36.20 12.90
C LYS A 339 2.94 35.34 12.77
N ARG A 340 2.92 34.40 11.82
CA ARG A 340 1.76 33.55 11.58
C ARG A 340 1.63 32.49 12.66
N MET A 341 2.73 31.83 13.06
CA MET A 341 2.75 30.85 14.14
C MET A 341 2.34 31.50 15.48
N LEU A 342 2.89 32.66 15.83
CA LEU A 342 2.51 33.40 17.05
C LEU A 342 1.02 33.77 17.13
N ARG A 343 0.38 34.03 15.99
CA ARG A 343 -1.06 34.33 15.92
C ARG A 343 -1.95 33.09 15.99
N LEU A 344 -1.41 31.93 15.65
CA LEU A 344 -2.14 30.67 15.67
C LEU A 344 -2.02 29.97 17.03
N ASP A 345 -0.93 30.25 17.77
CA ASP A 345 -0.69 29.75 19.13
C ASP A 345 -1.38 30.58 20.23
N SER A 346 -1.86 31.79 19.90
CA SER A 346 -2.64 32.69 20.77
C SER A 346 -4.14 32.48 20.66
#